data_AF-A0A7C2SG91-F1
#
_entry.id   AF-A0A7C2SG91-F1
#
_cell.length_a   1.000
_cell.length_b   1.000
_cell.length_c   1.000
_cell.angle_alpha   90.00
_cell.angle_beta   90.00
_cell.angle_gamma   90.00
#
_symmetry.space_group_name_H-M   'P 1'
#
loop_
_entity.id
_entity.type
_entity.pdbx_description
1 polymer ?
#
loop_
_entity_poly.entity_id
_entity_poly.type
_entity_poly.pdbx_seq_one_letter_code
_entity_poly.pdbx_strand_id
1 'polypeptide(L)'
;MVAGVKKFDFTPILGWSSSRYDLFSICKRRYFYQYYTKYDQEVPTRRINQFRELVSIPLEIGGVVHKVIEVLLTRLKRTSREIDEKKFFDFARRTAENHIRTRKFEEVVYGDIDRVEVDALYPKVRESLENLLASDRFAWLVDEAIISSDQWIIDPPGYGETRIGDFKVYCKVDFLFPVGDEYHIIDWKTGKSDADKHRKQLIGYSTWASYHFETDPTKVKPTIVYLHPDYQEVQETFNVFDLENFAIQVRAETEEMYEYCRDIEQNIPLDKSEFPMVDDQRICAHCNFCGVCYPDLYPANL
;
A
#
# COMPACT_ATOMS: atom_id res chain seq x y z
N MET A 1 7.03 -5.97 -20.04
CA MET A 1 5.55 -5.91 -19.97
C MET A 1 5.10 -7.26 -19.45
N VAL A 2 4.25 -7.29 -18.43
CA VAL A 2 3.71 -8.57 -17.94
C VAL A 2 2.56 -8.99 -18.85
N ALA A 3 2.62 -10.20 -19.41
CA ALA A 3 1.53 -10.77 -20.17
C ALA A 3 0.27 -10.89 -19.29
N GLY A 4 -0.92 -10.68 -19.87
CA GLY A 4 -2.20 -10.87 -19.18
C GLY A 4 -2.72 -9.66 -18.39
N VAL A 5 -1.90 -8.68 -17.98
CA VAL A 5 -2.40 -7.50 -17.28
C VAL A 5 -3.06 -6.52 -18.26
N LYS A 6 -4.40 -6.50 -18.26
CA LYS A 6 -5.25 -5.50 -18.95
C LYS A 6 -4.80 -4.05 -18.66
N LYS A 7 -4.88 -3.18 -19.68
CA LYS A 7 -4.52 -1.76 -19.60
C LYS A 7 -5.76 -0.88 -19.70
N PHE A 8 -5.68 0.30 -19.10
CA PHE A 8 -6.74 1.29 -19.12
C PHE A 8 -6.17 2.63 -19.55
N ASP A 9 -6.92 3.34 -20.37
CA ASP A 9 -6.63 4.74 -20.67
C ASP A 9 -6.90 5.61 -19.45
N PHE A 10 -6.18 6.72 -19.36
CA PHE A 10 -6.39 7.67 -18.28
C PHE A 10 -7.79 8.27 -18.36
N THR A 11 -8.50 8.23 -17.23
CA THR A 11 -9.75 8.93 -17.01
C THR A 11 -9.65 9.78 -15.74
N PRO A 12 -10.23 11.00 -15.71
CA PRO A 12 -10.19 11.84 -14.52
C PRO A 12 -11.07 11.30 -13.39
N ILE A 13 -12.16 10.59 -13.71
CA ILE A 13 -13.07 9.97 -12.75
C ILE A 13 -12.30 9.24 -11.65
N LEU A 14 -12.75 9.44 -10.42
CA LEU A 14 -12.07 8.90 -9.26
C LEU A 14 -12.13 7.38 -9.28
N GLY A 15 -10.99 6.74 -8.97
CA GLY A 15 -10.96 5.30 -8.71
C GLY A 15 -11.01 5.01 -7.21
N TRP A 16 -11.77 3.99 -6.86
CA TRP A 16 -11.87 3.46 -5.49
C TRP A 16 -10.63 2.64 -5.13
N SER A 17 -10.20 2.70 -3.88
CA SER A 17 -9.27 1.74 -3.27
C SER A 17 -9.57 1.68 -1.77
N SER A 18 -9.21 0.58 -1.12
CA SER A 18 -9.44 0.44 0.32
C SER A 18 -8.81 1.59 1.10
N SER A 19 -7.52 1.89 0.86
CA SER A 19 -6.81 2.96 1.57
C SER A 19 -7.38 4.36 1.29
N ARG A 20 -7.87 4.61 0.08
CA ARG A 20 -8.54 5.87 -0.27
C ARG A 20 -9.86 6.03 0.48
N TYR A 21 -10.69 4.99 0.49
CA TYR A 21 -11.98 5.03 1.18
C TYR A 21 -11.81 5.07 2.69
N ASP A 22 -10.85 4.32 3.26
CA ASP A 22 -10.55 4.38 4.69
C ASP A 22 -10.14 5.81 5.12
N LEU A 23 -9.33 6.49 4.30
CA LEU A 23 -8.95 7.86 4.57
C LEU A 23 -10.15 8.82 4.48
N PHE A 24 -11.06 8.58 3.53
CA PHE A 24 -12.32 9.31 3.39
C PHE A 24 -13.30 9.07 4.54
N SER A 25 -13.42 7.84 5.04
CA SER A 25 -14.34 7.49 6.14
C SER A 25 -13.82 8.00 7.49
N ILE A 26 -12.50 8.04 7.69
CA ILE A 26 -11.87 8.51 8.93
C ILE A 26 -11.93 10.04 9.06
N CYS A 27 -11.57 10.79 8.02
CA CYS A 27 -11.56 12.26 8.09
C CYS A 27 -11.70 12.90 6.71
N LYS A 28 -12.85 13.56 6.46
CA LYS A 28 -13.14 14.25 5.20
C LYS A 28 -12.12 15.35 4.90
N ARG A 29 -11.67 16.12 5.91
CA ARG A 29 -10.62 17.13 5.72
C ARG A 29 -9.28 16.52 5.29
N ARG A 30 -8.86 15.41 5.90
CA ARG A 30 -7.65 14.68 5.49
C ARG A 30 -7.77 14.20 4.05
N TYR A 31 -8.94 13.70 3.65
CA TYR A 31 -9.24 13.30 2.27
C TYR A 31 -9.11 14.45 1.28
N PHE A 32 -9.68 15.61 1.60
CA PHE A 32 -9.52 16.81 0.79
C PHE A 32 -8.04 17.20 0.63
N TYR A 33 -7.25 17.19 1.71
CA TYR A 33 -5.82 17.47 1.64
C TYR A 33 -4.99 16.39 0.96
N GLN A 34 -5.47 15.15 0.90
CA GLN A 34 -4.77 14.09 0.18
C GLN A 34 -5.01 14.19 -1.34
N TYR A 35 -6.24 14.45 -1.76
CA TYR A 35 -6.65 14.29 -3.18
C TYR A 35 -6.99 15.59 -3.90
N TYR A 36 -7.34 16.66 -3.18
CA TYR A 36 -7.97 17.86 -3.74
C TYR A 36 -7.27 19.18 -3.39
N THR A 37 -6.01 19.15 -2.96
CA THR A 37 -5.29 20.36 -2.51
C THR A 37 -5.24 21.51 -3.49
N LYS A 38 -5.24 21.22 -4.80
CA LYS A 38 -5.28 22.27 -5.84
C LYS A 38 -6.56 23.12 -5.81
N TYR A 39 -7.61 22.66 -5.11
CA TYR A 39 -8.88 23.36 -4.92
C TYR A 39 -8.95 24.11 -3.59
N ASP A 40 -7.91 24.06 -2.74
CA ASP A 40 -7.87 24.90 -1.53
C ASP A 40 -7.55 26.35 -1.91
N GLN A 41 -8.41 27.28 -1.51
CA GLN A 41 -8.22 28.72 -1.74
C GLN A 41 -7.53 29.44 -0.57
N GLU A 42 -7.50 28.82 0.61
CA GLU A 42 -7.00 29.44 1.84
C GLU A 42 -5.55 29.00 2.15
N VAL A 43 -5.26 27.71 1.96
CA VAL A 43 -3.94 27.14 2.25
C VAL A 43 -3.20 26.86 0.94
N PRO A 44 -2.04 27.46 0.69
CA PRO A 44 -1.29 27.22 -0.54
C PRO A 44 -0.98 25.74 -0.75
N THR A 45 -1.19 25.22 -1.97
CA THR A 45 -0.91 23.82 -2.35
C THR A 45 0.49 23.37 -1.92
N ARG A 46 1.50 24.24 -2.08
CA ARG A 46 2.88 23.95 -1.67
C ARG A 46 2.99 23.62 -0.17
N ARG A 47 2.27 24.35 0.68
CA ARG A 47 2.27 24.11 2.13
C ARG A 47 1.65 22.75 2.44
N ILE A 48 0.50 22.44 1.86
CA ILE A 48 -0.17 21.15 2.10
C ILE A 48 0.68 19.98 1.60
N ASN A 49 1.39 20.15 0.47
CA ASN A 49 2.28 19.12 -0.05
C ASN A 49 3.45 18.80 0.90
N GLN A 50 3.98 19.77 1.67
CA GLN A 50 5.01 19.49 2.67
C GLN A 50 4.53 18.48 3.73
N PHE A 51 3.26 18.54 4.11
CA PHE A 51 2.63 17.59 5.04
C PHE A 51 2.29 16.26 4.36
N ARG A 52 1.82 16.30 3.10
CA ARG A 52 1.52 15.08 2.33
C ARG A 52 2.76 14.20 2.12
N GLU A 53 3.92 14.82 1.98
CA GLU A 53 5.21 14.14 1.75
C GLU A 53 5.81 13.54 3.03
N LEU A 54 5.22 13.80 4.21
CA LEU A 54 5.68 13.20 5.45
C LEU A 54 5.45 11.69 5.46
N VAL A 55 6.37 10.98 6.09
CA VAL A 55 6.29 9.54 6.33
C VAL A 55 6.50 9.28 7.81
N SER A 56 6.06 8.13 8.29
CA SER A 56 6.34 7.67 9.66
C SER A 56 7.45 6.63 9.66
N ILE A 57 8.12 6.47 10.80
CA ILE A 57 9.13 5.44 11.01
C ILE A 57 8.58 4.04 10.69
N PRO A 58 7.38 3.62 11.16
CA PRO A 58 6.80 2.34 10.79
C PRO A 58 6.58 2.16 9.28
N LEU A 59 6.12 3.21 8.58
CA LEU A 59 5.91 3.15 7.13
C LEU A 59 7.23 2.97 6.38
N GLU A 60 8.29 3.66 6.79
CA GLU A 60 9.60 3.54 6.15
C GLU A 60 10.29 2.20 6.46
N ILE A 61 10.07 1.60 7.63
CA ILE A 61 10.50 0.21 7.90
C ILE A 61 9.90 -0.73 6.85
N GLY A 62 8.58 -0.64 6.63
CA GLY A 62 7.90 -1.39 5.58
C GLY A 62 8.48 -1.09 4.20
N GLY A 63 8.64 0.20 3.85
CA GLY A 63 9.19 0.63 2.57
C GLY A 63 10.58 0.08 2.26
N VAL A 64 11.48 0.05 3.25
CA VAL A 64 12.82 -0.55 3.10
C VAL A 64 12.72 -2.05 2.88
N VAL A 65 11.92 -2.76 3.69
CA VAL A 65 11.73 -4.22 3.56
C VAL A 65 11.18 -4.57 2.17
N HIS A 66 10.12 -3.89 1.73
CA HIS A 66 9.53 -4.04 0.39
C HIS A 66 10.56 -3.81 -0.71
N LYS A 67 11.38 -2.75 -0.60
CA LYS A 67 12.41 -2.47 -1.61
C LYS A 67 13.48 -3.56 -1.69
N VAL A 68 13.88 -4.11 -0.55
CA VAL A 68 14.86 -5.20 -0.50
C VAL A 68 14.28 -6.49 -1.10
N ILE A 69 13.02 -6.80 -0.80
CA ILE A 69 12.30 -7.95 -1.35
C ILE A 69 12.14 -7.82 -2.87
N GLU A 70 11.75 -6.65 -3.38
CA GLU A 70 11.64 -6.39 -4.83
C GLU A 70 12.97 -6.69 -5.55
N VAL A 71 14.09 -6.23 -5.00
CA VAL A 71 15.43 -6.48 -5.56
C VAL A 71 15.81 -7.95 -5.47
N LEU A 72 15.47 -8.62 -4.37
CA LEU A 72 15.70 -10.05 -4.18
C LEU A 72 14.94 -10.87 -5.22
N LEU A 73 13.63 -10.65 -5.38
CA LEU A 73 12.80 -11.35 -6.36
C LEU A 73 13.25 -11.08 -7.79
N THR A 74 13.64 -9.83 -8.09
CA THR A 74 14.20 -9.47 -9.40
C THR A 74 15.52 -10.19 -9.68
N ARG A 75 16.38 -10.37 -8.65
CA ARG A 75 17.58 -11.21 -8.75
C ARG A 75 17.20 -12.67 -9.02
N LEU A 76 16.22 -13.21 -8.31
CA LEU A 76 15.78 -14.61 -8.45
C LEU A 76 15.32 -14.93 -9.88
N LYS A 77 14.62 -14.02 -10.56
CA LYS A 77 14.31 -14.15 -12.01
C LYS A 77 15.54 -14.38 -12.91
N ARG A 78 16.74 -14.00 -12.45
CA ARG A 78 18.00 -14.13 -13.20
C ARG A 78 18.87 -15.27 -12.68
N THR A 79 18.83 -15.55 -11.38
CA THR A 79 19.63 -16.59 -10.74
C THR A 79 19.04 -17.02 -9.40
N SER A 80 18.89 -18.33 -9.22
CA SER A 80 18.52 -18.98 -7.96
C SER A 80 19.72 -19.38 -7.11
N ARG A 81 20.93 -18.91 -7.43
CA ARG A 81 22.12 -19.17 -6.60
C ARG A 81 21.88 -18.68 -5.17
N GLU A 82 22.51 -19.35 -4.23
CA GLU A 82 22.50 -19.02 -2.81
C GLU A 82 22.74 -17.51 -2.57
N ILE A 83 22.03 -16.99 -1.58
CA ILE A 83 22.10 -15.57 -1.21
C ILE A 83 23.33 -15.37 -0.35
N ASP A 84 24.21 -14.47 -0.79
CA ASP A 84 25.29 -13.97 0.07
C ASP A 84 24.66 -13.06 1.13
N GLU A 85 24.36 -13.63 2.31
CA GLU A 85 23.67 -12.94 3.39
C GLU A 85 24.35 -11.63 3.79
N LYS A 86 25.68 -11.61 3.81
CA LYS A 86 26.44 -10.40 4.14
C LYS A 86 26.12 -9.29 3.14
N LYS A 87 26.23 -9.57 1.83
CA LYS A 87 25.89 -8.58 0.79
C LYS A 87 24.42 -8.18 0.82
N PHE A 88 23.53 -9.11 1.14
CA PHE A 88 22.10 -8.87 1.25
C PHE A 88 21.77 -7.88 2.39
N PHE A 89 22.29 -8.13 3.60
CA PHE A 89 22.07 -7.24 4.74
C PHE A 89 22.82 -5.91 4.61
N ASP A 90 24.00 -5.88 3.98
CA ASP A 90 24.70 -4.64 3.62
C ASP A 90 23.90 -3.79 2.63
N PHE A 91 23.19 -4.42 1.70
CA PHE A 91 22.26 -3.72 0.80
C PHE A 91 21.03 -3.20 1.55
N ALA A 92 20.43 -4.01 2.43
CA ALA A 92 19.30 -3.58 3.25
C ALA A 92 19.65 -2.37 4.13
N ARG A 93 20.83 -2.37 4.76
CA ARG A 93 21.28 -1.24 5.61
C ARG A 93 21.46 0.03 4.81
N ARG A 94 22.14 -0.03 3.65
CA ARG A 94 22.30 1.13 2.75
C ARG A 94 20.97 1.65 2.22
N THR A 95 19.99 0.76 2.02
CA THR A 95 18.63 1.14 1.62
C THR A 95 17.95 1.93 2.74
N ALA A 96 18.03 1.45 4.00
CA ALA A 96 17.53 2.17 5.17
C ALA A 96 18.20 3.56 5.33
N GLU A 97 19.53 3.63 5.22
CA GLU A 97 20.27 4.90 5.27
C GLU A 97 19.80 5.88 4.19
N ASN A 98 19.57 5.38 2.96
CA ASN A 98 19.09 6.22 1.87
C ASN A 98 17.66 6.73 2.12
N HIS A 99 16.76 5.89 2.63
CA HIS A 99 15.40 6.29 2.99
C HIS A 99 15.43 7.37 4.07
N ILE A 100 16.20 7.16 5.14
CA ILE A 100 16.36 8.15 6.23
C ILE A 100 16.85 9.50 5.70
N ARG A 101 17.84 9.48 4.79
CA ARG A 101 18.42 10.71 4.21
C ARG A 101 17.45 11.47 3.29
N THR A 102 16.56 10.78 2.60
CA THR A 102 15.75 11.35 1.50
C THR A 102 14.31 11.66 1.89
N ARG A 103 13.85 11.17 3.04
CA ARG A 103 12.48 11.33 3.53
C ARG A 103 12.38 12.37 4.65
N LYS A 104 11.19 12.92 4.83
CA LYS A 104 10.85 13.78 5.95
C LYS A 104 9.94 13.02 6.90
N PHE A 105 10.40 12.80 8.13
CA PHE A 105 9.68 12.02 9.13
C PHE A 105 8.73 12.91 9.92
N GLU A 106 7.49 12.47 10.07
CA GLU A 106 6.50 13.18 10.87
C GLU A 106 6.94 13.33 12.32
N GLU A 107 7.59 12.31 12.88
CA GLU A 107 8.08 12.31 14.26
C GLU A 107 9.15 13.41 14.49
N VAL A 108 9.93 13.74 13.46
CA VAL A 108 10.91 14.85 13.52
C VAL A 108 10.21 16.19 13.34
N VAL A 109 9.29 16.27 12.37
CA VAL A 109 8.58 17.51 12.05
C VAL A 109 7.69 17.97 13.20
N TYR A 110 7.04 17.05 13.91
CA TYR A 110 6.20 17.36 15.07
C TYR A 110 6.96 17.37 16.40
N GLY A 111 8.28 17.11 16.37
CA GLY A 111 9.15 17.27 17.54
C GLY A 111 9.10 16.12 18.56
N ASP A 112 8.61 14.94 18.16
CA ASP A 112 8.66 13.74 19.00
C ASP A 112 10.10 13.26 19.20
N ILE A 113 10.95 13.44 18.18
CA ILE A 113 12.38 13.12 18.17
C ILE A 113 13.18 14.16 17.39
N ASP A 114 14.48 14.30 17.69
CA ASP A 114 15.34 15.26 16.99
C ASP A 114 15.73 14.81 15.57
N ARG A 115 15.96 13.49 15.40
CA ARG A 115 16.36 12.88 14.14
C ARG A 115 16.13 11.37 14.16
N VAL A 116 15.89 10.79 12.99
CA VAL A 116 15.82 9.33 12.82
C VAL A 116 17.23 8.79 12.58
N GLU A 117 17.61 7.79 13.37
CA GLU A 117 18.89 7.08 13.24
C GLU A 117 18.69 5.70 12.61
N VAL A 118 19.62 5.32 11.74
CA VAL A 118 19.57 3.99 11.08
C VAL A 118 19.61 2.87 12.11
N ASP A 119 20.40 3.02 13.18
CA ASP A 119 20.56 1.97 14.18
C ASP A 119 19.30 1.76 15.06
N ALA A 120 18.37 2.72 15.07
CA ALA A 120 17.08 2.56 15.74
C ALA A 120 16.05 1.81 14.87
N LEU A 121 16.09 2.02 13.55
CA LEU A 121 15.12 1.48 12.59
C LEU A 121 15.55 0.11 12.04
N TYR A 122 16.84 -0.03 11.72
CA TYR A 122 17.40 -1.16 11.01
C TYR A 122 17.24 -2.52 11.71
N PRO A 123 17.29 -2.66 13.04
CA PRO A 123 17.07 -3.95 13.70
C PRO A 123 15.77 -4.62 13.27
N LYS A 124 14.67 -3.85 13.19
CA LYS A 124 13.36 -4.38 12.77
C LYS A 124 13.32 -4.74 11.28
N VAL A 125 14.01 -3.97 10.43
CA VAL A 125 14.19 -4.30 9.00
C VAL A 125 14.95 -5.62 8.86
N ARG A 126 16.05 -5.76 9.59
CA ARG A 126 16.90 -6.94 9.59
C ARG A 126 16.11 -8.18 10.01
N GLU A 127 15.45 -8.14 11.16
CA GLU A 127 14.63 -9.24 11.68
C GLU A 127 13.52 -9.63 10.70
N SER A 128 12.83 -8.66 10.10
CA SER A 128 11.80 -8.94 9.08
C SER A 128 12.36 -9.71 7.87
N LEU A 129 13.58 -9.37 7.44
CA LEU A 129 14.23 -10.04 6.31
C LEU A 129 14.84 -11.38 6.70
N GLU A 130 15.34 -11.54 7.93
CA GLU A 130 15.77 -12.83 8.48
C GLU A 130 14.59 -13.81 8.52
N ASN A 131 13.44 -13.38 9.04
CA ASN A 131 12.20 -14.15 9.05
C ASN A 131 11.74 -14.54 7.65
N LEU A 132 11.88 -13.65 6.66
CA LEU A 132 11.61 -13.98 5.26
C LEU A 132 12.52 -15.10 4.76
N LEU A 133 13.85 -14.93 4.88
CA LEU A 133 14.82 -15.89 4.33
C LEU A 133 14.72 -17.27 4.99
N ALA A 134 14.34 -17.32 6.27
CA ALA A 134 14.16 -18.54 7.02
C ALA A 134 12.79 -19.22 6.80
N SER A 135 11.85 -18.57 6.10
CA SER A 135 10.49 -19.09 5.95
C SER A 135 10.39 -20.24 4.94
N ASP A 136 9.49 -21.20 5.23
CA ASP A 136 9.12 -22.26 4.29
C ASP A 136 8.61 -21.69 2.96
N ARG A 137 7.90 -20.55 3.01
CA ARG A 137 7.43 -19.85 1.82
C ARG A 137 8.58 -19.41 0.93
N PHE A 138 9.65 -18.88 1.51
CA PHE A 138 10.81 -18.46 0.74
C PHE A 138 11.54 -19.65 0.13
N ALA A 139 11.71 -20.74 0.88
CA ALA A 139 12.24 -21.99 0.35
C ALA A 139 11.40 -22.49 -0.83
N TRP A 140 10.08 -22.55 -0.67
CA TRP A 140 9.13 -22.92 -1.72
C TRP A 140 9.19 -22.00 -2.95
N LEU A 141 9.38 -20.68 -2.77
CA LEU A 141 9.55 -19.75 -3.88
C LEU A 141 10.81 -20.06 -4.71
N VAL A 142 11.90 -20.46 -4.05
CA VAL A 142 13.18 -20.78 -4.70
C VAL A 142 13.17 -22.17 -5.33
N ASP A 143 12.50 -23.13 -4.71
CA ASP A 143 12.52 -24.53 -5.13
C ASP A 143 11.44 -24.87 -6.17
N GLU A 144 10.24 -24.31 -6.02
CA GLU A 144 9.08 -24.64 -6.86
C GLU A 144 8.63 -23.47 -7.73
N ALA A 145 8.29 -22.33 -7.14
CA ALA A 145 7.67 -21.21 -7.88
C ALA A 145 8.63 -20.53 -8.86
N ILE A 146 9.95 -20.71 -8.70
CA ILE A 146 10.97 -20.12 -9.56
C ILE A 146 10.85 -20.55 -11.03
N ILE A 147 10.24 -21.71 -11.28
CA ILE A 147 10.06 -22.29 -12.62
C ILE A 147 9.28 -21.33 -13.53
N SER A 148 8.34 -20.57 -12.98
CA SER A 148 7.53 -19.56 -13.68
C SER A 148 8.02 -18.12 -13.43
N SER A 149 9.28 -17.94 -13.04
CA SER A 149 9.83 -16.63 -12.65
C SER A 149 9.78 -15.57 -13.76
N ASP A 150 9.75 -15.97 -15.03
CA ASP A 150 9.52 -15.08 -16.16
C ASP A 150 8.15 -14.37 -16.09
N GLN A 151 7.14 -15.05 -15.53
CA GLN A 151 5.76 -14.58 -15.38
C GLN A 151 5.50 -13.79 -14.08
N TRP A 152 6.46 -13.76 -13.16
CA TRP A 152 6.34 -13.01 -11.91
C TRP A 152 6.09 -11.51 -12.14
N ILE A 153 5.11 -10.98 -11.41
CA ILE A 153 4.78 -9.56 -11.29
C ILE A 153 5.30 -9.08 -9.94
N ILE A 154 6.32 -8.24 -9.95
CA ILE A 154 6.98 -7.73 -8.75
C ILE A 154 6.81 -6.22 -8.76
N ASP A 155 6.16 -5.67 -7.73
CA ASP A 155 5.86 -4.24 -7.55
C ASP A 155 5.54 -3.52 -8.88
N PRO A 156 4.45 -3.89 -9.58
CA PRO A 156 4.18 -3.37 -10.90
C PRO A 156 3.99 -1.84 -10.85
N PRO A 157 4.48 -1.11 -11.88
CA PRO A 157 4.32 0.33 -11.92
C PRO A 157 2.85 0.73 -12.01
N GLY A 158 2.55 1.94 -11.53
CA GLY A 158 1.18 2.46 -11.47
C GLY A 158 0.46 2.07 -10.19
N TYR A 159 -0.87 2.07 -10.25
CA TYR A 159 -1.73 1.95 -9.06
C TYR A 159 -2.49 0.62 -8.97
N GLY A 160 -2.20 -0.34 -9.86
CA GLY A 160 -2.96 -1.59 -9.94
C GLY A 160 -4.41 -1.36 -10.36
N GLU A 161 -4.62 -0.56 -11.40
CA GLU A 161 -5.98 -0.27 -11.90
C GLU A 161 -6.68 -1.55 -12.37
N THR A 162 -7.96 -1.70 -12.06
CA THR A 162 -8.86 -2.77 -12.49
C THR A 162 -10.30 -2.24 -12.61
N ARG A 163 -11.27 -3.11 -12.92
CA ARG A 163 -12.69 -2.78 -12.95
C ARG A 163 -13.52 -3.75 -12.13
N ILE A 164 -14.50 -3.19 -11.43
CA ILE A 164 -15.54 -3.94 -10.74
C ILE A 164 -16.88 -3.41 -11.27
N GLY A 165 -17.49 -4.15 -12.19
CA GLY A 165 -18.54 -3.59 -13.06
C GLY A 165 -17.98 -2.40 -13.84
N ASP A 166 -18.69 -1.27 -13.79
CA ASP A 166 -18.27 -0.01 -14.44
C ASP A 166 -17.34 0.84 -13.56
N PHE A 167 -17.11 0.44 -12.30
CA PHE A 167 -16.32 1.24 -11.37
C PHE A 167 -14.83 1.05 -11.58
N LYS A 168 -14.13 2.19 -11.60
CA LYS A 168 -12.67 2.27 -11.60
C LYS A 168 -12.15 1.92 -10.21
N VAL A 169 -11.28 0.93 -10.13
CA VAL A 169 -10.74 0.41 -8.86
C VAL A 169 -9.23 0.30 -8.93
N TYR A 170 -8.55 0.52 -7.81
CA TYR A 170 -7.11 0.37 -7.66
C TYR A 170 -6.80 -0.66 -6.57
N CYS A 171 -6.18 -1.76 -6.98
CA CYS A 171 -5.67 -2.83 -6.13
C CYS A 171 -4.23 -3.11 -6.54
N LYS A 172 -3.27 -2.42 -5.90
CA LYS A 172 -1.86 -2.64 -6.17
C LYS A 172 -1.38 -3.89 -5.42
N VAL A 173 -0.93 -4.90 -6.16
CA VAL A 173 -0.32 -6.11 -5.60
C VAL A 173 1.18 -5.89 -5.41
N ASP A 174 1.78 -6.39 -4.33
CA ASP A 174 3.24 -6.33 -4.13
C ASP A 174 3.95 -7.40 -4.95
N PHE A 175 3.44 -8.62 -4.93
CA PHE A 175 3.99 -9.74 -5.68
C PHE A 175 2.91 -10.73 -6.10
N LEU A 176 2.86 -11.04 -7.40
CA LEU A 176 2.01 -12.08 -7.96
C LEU A 176 2.83 -13.04 -8.81
N PHE A 177 2.58 -14.33 -8.66
CA PHE A 177 3.23 -15.37 -9.44
C PHE A 177 2.30 -16.59 -9.65
N PRO A 178 2.35 -17.22 -10.84
CA PRO A 178 1.58 -18.42 -11.11
C PRO A 178 2.31 -19.69 -10.66
N VAL A 179 1.58 -20.66 -10.14
CA VAL A 179 2.06 -22.03 -9.89
C VAL A 179 1.00 -23.00 -10.37
N GLY A 180 1.32 -23.82 -11.38
CA GLY A 180 0.32 -24.65 -12.04
C GLY A 180 -0.77 -23.80 -12.68
N ASP A 181 -2.03 -24.02 -12.28
CA ASP A 181 -3.20 -23.23 -12.70
C ASP A 181 -3.67 -22.20 -11.65
N GLU A 182 -2.92 -22.04 -10.56
CA GLU A 182 -3.22 -21.10 -9.49
C GLU A 182 -2.38 -19.82 -9.61
N TYR A 183 -2.95 -18.70 -9.16
CA TYR A 183 -2.27 -17.41 -9.02
C TYR A 183 -2.07 -17.08 -7.55
N HIS A 184 -0.83 -17.05 -7.10
CA HIS A 184 -0.50 -16.63 -5.75
C HIS A 184 -0.21 -15.13 -5.71
N ILE A 185 -0.73 -14.46 -4.67
CA ILE A 185 -0.46 -13.05 -4.42
C ILE A 185 0.05 -12.94 -3.00
N ILE A 186 1.20 -12.29 -2.81
CA ILE A 186 1.80 -12.04 -1.50
C ILE A 186 1.86 -10.54 -1.27
N ASP A 187 1.37 -10.13 -0.10
CA ASP A 187 1.51 -8.78 0.46
C ASP A 187 2.27 -8.88 1.79
N TRP A 188 3.42 -8.23 1.88
CA TRP A 188 4.27 -8.29 3.07
C TRP A 188 3.94 -7.17 4.06
N LYS A 189 3.80 -7.52 5.34
CA LYS A 189 3.59 -6.58 6.44
C LYS A 189 4.71 -6.71 7.48
N THR A 190 5.14 -5.56 7.99
CA THR A 190 6.11 -5.44 9.10
C THR A 190 5.45 -4.92 10.40
N GLY A 191 4.14 -4.68 10.35
CA GLY A 191 3.32 -4.15 11.44
C GLY A 191 2.49 -5.22 12.15
N LYS A 192 1.59 -4.79 13.04
CA LYS A 192 0.64 -5.67 13.72
C LYS A 192 -0.44 -6.18 12.76
N SER A 193 -1.00 -7.34 13.07
CA SER A 193 -2.16 -7.92 12.37
C SER A 193 -3.45 -7.14 12.66
N ASP A 194 -4.28 -6.93 11.64
CA ASP A 194 -5.60 -6.29 11.66
C ASP A 194 -6.59 -7.09 10.76
N ALA A 195 -7.27 -8.07 11.36
CA ALA A 195 -8.05 -9.08 10.62
C ALA A 195 -9.11 -8.50 9.67
N ASP A 196 -9.78 -7.40 10.04
CA ASP A 196 -10.82 -6.80 9.20
C ASP A 196 -10.23 -6.13 7.95
N LYS A 197 -9.11 -5.41 8.10
CA LYS A 197 -8.40 -4.83 6.95
C LYS A 197 -7.83 -5.90 6.02
N HIS A 198 -7.45 -7.06 6.56
CA HIS A 198 -6.89 -8.14 5.76
C HIS A 198 -7.89 -8.66 4.76
N ARG A 199 -9.10 -8.99 5.20
CA ARG A 199 -10.11 -9.58 4.32
C ARG A 199 -10.44 -8.65 3.15
N LYS A 200 -10.63 -7.35 3.41
CA LYS A 200 -10.89 -6.32 2.38
C LYS A 200 -9.73 -6.19 1.38
N GLN A 201 -8.49 -6.31 1.84
CA GLN A 201 -7.31 -6.27 0.97
C GLN A 201 -7.19 -7.55 0.11
N LEU A 202 -7.34 -8.72 0.74
CA LEU A 202 -7.24 -10.04 0.10
C LEU A 202 -8.31 -10.23 -0.99
N ILE A 203 -9.56 -9.84 -0.74
CA ILE A 203 -10.64 -9.94 -1.73
C ILE A 203 -10.43 -8.98 -2.90
N GLY A 204 -9.85 -7.80 -2.64
CA GLY A 204 -9.44 -6.85 -3.67
C GLY A 204 -8.36 -7.42 -4.59
N TYR A 205 -7.40 -8.17 -4.05
CA TYR A 205 -6.39 -8.89 -4.82
C TYR A 205 -6.97 -10.02 -5.66
N SER A 206 -7.86 -10.82 -5.09
CA SER A 206 -8.58 -11.85 -5.86
C SER A 206 -9.41 -11.25 -7.00
N THR A 207 -10.12 -10.16 -6.74
CA THR A 207 -10.91 -9.47 -7.76
C THR A 207 -10.02 -8.92 -8.87
N TRP A 208 -8.89 -8.30 -8.49
CA TRP A 208 -7.91 -7.79 -9.44
C TRP A 208 -7.38 -8.89 -10.35
N ALA A 209 -6.87 -10.00 -9.78
CA ALA A 209 -6.32 -11.09 -10.57
C ALA A 209 -7.38 -11.79 -11.43
N SER A 210 -8.57 -12.07 -10.90
CA SER A 210 -9.68 -12.63 -11.67
C SER A 210 -10.06 -11.74 -12.86
N TYR A 211 -10.10 -10.42 -12.67
CA TYR A 211 -10.40 -9.49 -13.77
C TYR A 211 -9.32 -9.50 -14.84
N HIS A 212 -8.05 -9.41 -14.45
CA HIS A 212 -6.94 -9.30 -15.40
C HIS A 212 -6.67 -10.62 -16.14
N PHE A 213 -6.66 -11.75 -15.44
CA PHE A 213 -6.30 -13.05 -16.00
C PHE A 213 -7.50 -13.92 -16.39
N GLU A 214 -8.72 -13.42 -16.21
CA GLU A 214 -9.97 -14.15 -16.54
C GLU A 214 -10.01 -15.53 -15.88
N THR A 215 -9.54 -15.60 -14.63
CA THR A 215 -9.44 -16.83 -13.85
C THR A 215 -10.54 -16.91 -12.79
N ASP A 216 -10.94 -18.13 -12.47
CA ASP A 216 -11.85 -18.40 -11.37
C ASP A 216 -11.23 -17.91 -10.05
N PRO A 217 -11.96 -17.12 -9.23
CA PRO A 217 -11.43 -16.57 -7.98
C PRO A 217 -10.95 -17.65 -7.00
N THR A 218 -11.46 -18.88 -7.09
CA THR A 218 -11.02 -20.00 -6.25
C THR A 218 -9.58 -20.45 -6.56
N LYS A 219 -9.06 -20.10 -7.75
CA LYS A 219 -7.68 -20.34 -8.17
C LYS A 219 -6.73 -19.20 -7.78
N VAL A 220 -7.24 -18.11 -7.20
CA VAL A 220 -6.38 -17.03 -6.69
C VAL A 220 -6.14 -17.27 -5.20
N LYS A 221 -4.87 -17.30 -4.80
CA LYS A 221 -4.41 -17.51 -3.43
C LYS A 221 -3.77 -16.22 -2.89
N PRO A 222 -4.58 -15.23 -2.49
CA PRO A 222 -4.05 -14.03 -1.87
C PRO A 222 -3.62 -14.34 -0.42
N THR A 223 -2.42 -13.90 -0.06
CA THR A 223 -1.80 -14.14 1.24
C THR A 223 -1.20 -12.86 1.77
N ILE A 224 -1.53 -12.51 3.02
CA ILE A 224 -0.79 -11.50 3.77
C ILE A 224 0.28 -12.22 4.59
N VAL A 225 1.53 -11.77 4.46
CA VAL A 225 2.69 -12.33 5.15
C VAL A 225 3.19 -11.32 6.17
N TYR A 226 3.02 -11.64 7.45
CA TYR A 226 3.66 -10.93 8.56
C TYR A 226 5.11 -11.39 8.67
N LEU A 227 6.03 -10.44 8.52
CA LEU A 227 7.46 -10.70 8.66
C LEU A 227 7.99 -10.41 10.07
N HIS A 228 7.18 -9.78 10.93
CA HIS A 228 7.59 -9.38 12.29
C HIS A 228 6.37 -9.35 13.23
N PRO A 229 6.51 -9.74 14.52
CA PRO A 229 7.75 -10.23 15.16
C PRO A 229 8.16 -11.62 14.69
N ASP A 230 7.17 -12.46 14.38
CA ASP A 230 7.38 -13.81 13.84
C ASP A 230 6.78 -13.92 12.44
N TYR A 231 7.31 -14.87 11.65
CA TYR A 231 6.75 -15.18 10.35
C TYR A 231 5.35 -15.79 10.48
N GLN A 232 4.34 -15.16 9.91
CA GLN A 232 2.96 -15.67 9.90
C GLN A 232 2.27 -15.38 8.57
N GLU A 233 1.46 -16.33 8.10
CA GLU A 233 0.65 -16.15 6.89
C GLU A 233 -0.84 -16.12 7.23
N VAL A 234 -1.57 -15.21 6.58
CA VAL A 234 -3.02 -15.19 6.54
C VAL A 234 -3.44 -15.31 5.09
N GLN A 235 -3.95 -16.48 4.71
CA GLN A 235 -4.44 -16.78 3.38
C GLN A 235 -5.96 -16.99 3.43
N GLU A 236 -6.67 -16.45 2.46
CA GLU A 236 -8.09 -16.71 2.25
C GLU A 236 -8.34 -17.22 0.83
N THR A 237 -9.47 -17.86 0.61
CA THR A 237 -9.95 -18.25 -0.73
C THR A 237 -11.34 -17.69 -0.90
N PHE A 238 -11.58 -17.05 -2.04
CA PHE A 238 -12.83 -16.41 -2.38
C PHE A 238 -13.48 -17.12 -3.57
N ASN A 239 -14.80 -17.10 -3.60
CA ASN A 239 -15.57 -17.56 -4.75
C ASN A 239 -16.24 -16.37 -5.46
N VAL A 240 -17.03 -16.67 -6.51
CA VAL A 240 -17.72 -15.63 -7.29
C VAL A 240 -18.70 -14.82 -6.43
N PHE A 241 -19.43 -15.45 -5.51
CA PHE A 241 -20.37 -14.74 -4.62
C PHE A 241 -19.66 -13.77 -3.67
N ASP A 242 -18.46 -14.11 -3.20
CA ASP A 242 -17.65 -13.18 -2.41
C ASP A 242 -17.31 -11.92 -3.22
N LEU A 243 -16.84 -12.12 -4.46
CA LEU A 243 -16.50 -11.02 -5.38
C LEU A 243 -17.73 -10.15 -5.73
N GLU A 244 -18.90 -10.76 -5.91
CA GLU A 244 -20.16 -10.05 -6.13
C GLU A 244 -20.55 -9.20 -4.91
N ASN A 245 -20.44 -9.74 -3.69
CA ASN A 245 -20.69 -8.98 -2.47
C ASN A 245 -19.70 -7.82 -2.30
N PHE A 246 -18.43 -8.06 -2.61
CA PHE A 246 -17.43 -7.00 -2.61
C PHE A 246 -17.73 -5.92 -3.64
N ALA A 247 -18.26 -6.27 -4.81
CA ALA A 247 -18.70 -5.30 -5.81
C ALA A 247 -19.85 -4.41 -5.33
N ILE A 248 -20.78 -4.95 -4.55
CA ILE A 248 -21.85 -4.16 -3.90
C ILE A 248 -21.24 -3.17 -2.90
N GLN A 249 -20.29 -3.61 -2.08
CA GLN A 249 -19.59 -2.74 -1.14
C GLN A 249 -18.84 -1.61 -1.87
N VAL A 250 -18.01 -1.95 -2.87
CA VAL A 250 -17.24 -0.98 -3.65
C VAL A 250 -18.15 0.06 -4.32
N ARG A 251 -19.30 -0.36 -4.83
CA ARG A 251 -20.31 0.55 -5.39
C ARG A 251 -20.77 1.56 -4.34
N ALA A 252 -21.27 1.09 -3.19
CA ALA A 252 -21.78 1.96 -2.14
C ALA A 252 -20.70 2.94 -1.63
N GLU A 253 -19.48 2.44 -1.40
CA GLU A 253 -18.34 3.26 -0.96
C GLU A 253 -17.91 4.29 -2.01
N THR A 254 -18.02 3.95 -3.31
CA THR A 254 -17.71 4.88 -4.40
C THR A 254 -18.78 5.95 -4.54
N GLU A 255 -20.06 5.57 -4.44
CA GLU A 255 -21.20 6.49 -4.45
C GLU A 255 -21.09 7.51 -3.32
N GLU A 256 -20.73 7.09 -2.09
CA GLU A 256 -20.49 8.03 -0.98
C GLU A 256 -19.37 9.04 -1.30
N MET A 257 -18.27 8.61 -1.94
CA MET A 257 -17.22 9.52 -2.37
C MET A 257 -17.66 10.46 -3.51
N TYR A 258 -18.57 10.01 -4.37
CA TYR A 258 -19.14 10.82 -5.44
C TYR A 258 -20.04 11.95 -4.93
N GLU A 259 -20.72 11.76 -3.80
CA GLU A 259 -21.48 12.84 -3.15
C GLU A 259 -20.62 14.07 -2.82
N TYR A 260 -19.30 13.88 -2.69
CA TYR A 260 -18.33 14.94 -2.43
C TYR A 260 -17.72 15.54 -3.71
N CYS A 261 -18.30 15.25 -4.88
CA CYS A 261 -17.88 15.77 -6.18
C CYS A 261 -19.00 16.59 -6.82
N ARG A 262 -18.70 17.84 -7.21
CA ARG A 262 -19.62 18.65 -8.03
C ARG A 262 -19.64 18.23 -9.50
N ASP A 263 -18.56 17.60 -9.95
CA ASP A 263 -18.45 16.96 -11.27
C ASP A 263 -17.71 15.63 -11.09
N ILE A 264 -18.45 14.53 -11.17
CA ILE A 264 -17.94 13.17 -10.97
C ILE A 264 -16.98 12.78 -12.09
N GLU A 265 -17.37 13.03 -13.34
CA GLU A 265 -16.61 12.63 -14.53
C GLU A 265 -15.23 13.28 -14.55
N GLN A 266 -15.16 14.56 -14.17
CA GLN A 266 -13.91 15.31 -14.09
C GLN A 266 -13.23 15.23 -12.71
N ASN A 267 -13.81 14.49 -11.75
CA ASN A 267 -13.32 14.36 -10.37
C ASN A 267 -13.02 15.72 -9.73
N ILE A 268 -13.99 16.63 -9.85
CA ILE A 268 -13.95 17.96 -9.26
C ILE A 268 -14.73 17.92 -7.94
N PRO A 269 -14.10 18.24 -6.80
CA PRO A 269 -14.72 18.14 -5.49
C PRO A 269 -15.75 19.24 -5.25
N LEU A 270 -16.58 19.06 -4.23
CA LEU A 270 -17.28 20.16 -3.57
C LEU A 270 -16.27 21.15 -2.94
N ASP A 271 -16.77 22.27 -2.42
CA ASP A 271 -15.94 23.21 -1.68
C ASP A 271 -15.41 22.61 -0.37
N LYS A 272 -14.25 23.09 0.09
CA LYS A 272 -13.56 22.58 1.29
C LYS A 272 -14.44 22.59 2.55
N SER A 273 -15.44 23.48 2.63
CA SER A 273 -16.41 23.54 3.73
C SER A 273 -17.20 22.24 3.90
N GLU A 274 -17.46 21.53 2.80
CA GLU A 274 -18.17 20.25 2.78
C GLU A 274 -17.28 19.09 3.27
N PHE A 275 -15.98 19.32 3.48
CA PHE A 275 -15.04 18.35 4.01
C PHE A 275 -14.68 18.73 5.46
N PRO A 276 -15.55 18.38 6.43
CA PRO A 276 -15.36 18.77 7.82
C PRO A 276 -14.09 18.16 8.42
N MET A 277 -13.51 18.89 9.37
CA MET A 277 -12.50 18.34 10.27
C MET A 277 -13.16 17.36 11.24
N VAL A 278 -12.36 16.42 11.74
CA VAL A 278 -12.74 15.60 12.88
C VAL A 278 -12.17 16.23 14.15
N ASP A 279 -12.96 16.20 15.22
CA ASP A 279 -12.55 16.62 16.57
C ASP A 279 -12.30 15.37 17.43
N ASP A 280 -11.29 14.59 17.04
CA ASP A 280 -10.82 13.43 17.78
C ASP A 280 -9.29 13.40 17.77
N GLN A 281 -8.71 13.72 18.93
CA GLN A 281 -7.25 13.77 19.09
C GLN A 281 -6.57 12.45 18.77
N ARG A 282 -7.24 11.30 18.95
CA ARG A 282 -6.70 9.97 18.63
C ARG A 282 -6.51 9.80 17.12
N ILE A 283 -7.39 10.42 16.32
CA ILE A 283 -7.27 10.43 14.86
C ILE A 283 -6.25 11.48 14.41
N CYS A 284 -6.32 12.68 14.99
CA CYS A 284 -5.47 13.80 14.61
C CYS A 284 -3.99 13.60 14.95
N ALA A 285 -3.67 12.92 16.06
CA ALA A 285 -2.29 12.62 16.45
C ALA A 285 -1.54 11.73 15.44
N HIS A 286 -2.26 11.01 14.57
CA HIS A 286 -1.68 10.16 13.51
C HIS A 286 -1.97 10.70 12.10
N CYS A 287 -2.25 12.01 11.99
CA CYS A 287 -2.55 12.66 10.73
C CYS A 287 -1.42 13.60 10.33
N ASN A 288 -0.80 13.35 9.19
CA ASN A 288 0.28 14.19 8.68
C ASN A 288 -0.16 15.64 8.49
N PHE A 289 -1.45 15.93 8.33
CA PHE A 289 -1.99 17.29 8.13
C PHE A 289 -2.44 17.99 9.42
N CYS A 290 -2.22 17.42 10.61
CA CYS A 290 -2.71 18.00 11.86
C CYS A 290 -2.16 19.41 12.12
N GLY A 291 -0.92 19.71 11.72
CA GLY A 291 -0.34 21.06 11.77
C GLY A 291 -0.92 22.05 10.75
N VAL A 292 -1.73 21.60 9.78
CA VAL A 292 -2.56 22.47 8.94
C VAL A 292 -3.88 22.79 9.63
N CYS A 293 -4.52 21.78 10.22
CA CYS A 293 -5.83 21.92 10.86
C CYS A 293 -5.78 22.65 12.20
N TYR A 294 -4.78 22.33 13.04
CA TYR A 294 -4.67 22.77 14.42
C TYR A 294 -3.21 23.18 14.74
N PRO A 295 -2.70 24.27 14.14
CA PRO A 295 -1.29 24.65 14.21
C PRO A 295 -0.79 24.97 15.63
N ASP A 296 -1.67 25.45 16.52
CA ASP A 296 -1.31 25.73 17.92
C ASP A 296 -1.17 24.45 18.76
N LEU A 297 -1.92 23.40 18.41
CA LEU A 297 -1.89 22.11 19.11
C LEU A 297 -0.82 21.17 18.54
N TYR A 298 -0.58 21.23 17.23
CA TYR A 298 0.40 20.43 16.51
C TYR A 298 1.37 21.34 15.74
N PRO A 299 2.25 22.08 16.43
CA PRO A 299 3.25 22.91 15.78
C PRO A 299 4.18 22.03 14.94
N ALA A 300 4.37 22.40 13.66
CA ALA A 300 5.18 21.63 12.71
C ALA A 300 6.45 22.41 12.31
N ASN A 301 7.61 21.79 12.53
CA ASN A 301 8.93 22.31 12.17
C ASN A 301 9.28 21.89 10.73
N LEU A 302 8.71 22.59 9.73
CA LEU A 302 8.82 22.27 8.28
C LEU A 302 9.80 23.12 7.47
#